data_AF-A0A4P6ZXQ7-F1
#
_entry.id   AF-A0A4P6ZXQ7-F1
#
_cell.length_a   1.000
_cell.length_b   1.000
_cell.length_c   1.000
_cell.angle_alpha   90.00
_cell.angle_beta   90.00
_cell.angle_gamma   90.00
#
_symmetry.space_group_name_H-M   'P 1'
#
loop_
_entity.id
_entity.type
_entity.pdbx_description
1 polymer ?
#
loop_
_entity_poly.entity_id
_entity_poly.type
_entity_poly.pdbx_seq_one_letter_code
_entity_poly.pdbx_strand_id
1 'polypeptide(L)'
;MNKRINLSQGKLEKWEESFVPEKDLFFLRDEDYHLVKEFGINCLLFSKEEFMKHPTYTAVSYRSCYKYWTLSKDITMVVVLPHRVFPSLKDSVKTDILKIQQQIGRGLIFETHYFEGILREPAKSLLAPYEFVSNNLQYIAIQKEVWNKIPKSLKSDLLNRIAFDYDTPGIYDPYVPTESVTSTYVNTYPNQHGSNCLSSTLFVAASLEAGVTLDWLIREWVHPTTFMNGITQLGYKEVPLSKDAMFPHDIIIWKDDQKLIVHASFHIKQQYFFNKNGQSFFNPWKTVHMRELEEQWDMYTIHVYRK
;
A
#
# COMPACT_ATOMS: atom_id res chain seq x y z
N MET A 1 -22.30 9.04 12.21
CA MET A 1 -21.02 8.70 12.87
C MET A 1 -20.32 7.70 11.99
N ASN A 2 -19.27 8.09 11.26
CA ASN A 2 -18.58 7.18 10.36
C ASN A 2 -17.88 6.10 11.18
N LYS A 3 -18.42 4.87 11.17
CA LYS A 3 -17.83 3.71 11.84
C LYS A 3 -16.50 3.39 11.15
N ARG A 4 -15.39 3.75 11.80
CA ARG A 4 -14.04 3.42 11.35
C ARG A 4 -13.71 1.96 11.65
N ILE A 5 -12.77 1.40 10.90
CA ILE A 5 -12.34 0.02 11.11
C ILE A 5 -11.38 -0.02 12.30
N ASN A 6 -11.76 -0.74 13.35
CA ASN A 6 -10.87 -0.97 14.49
C ASN A 6 -9.83 -2.05 14.13
N LEU A 7 -8.55 -1.72 14.34
CA LEU A 7 -7.46 -2.68 14.24
C LEU A 7 -7.40 -3.55 15.50
N SER A 8 -7.37 -4.87 15.32
CA SER A 8 -7.18 -5.79 16.43
C SER A 8 -5.71 -5.83 16.86
N GLN A 9 -5.47 -6.14 18.14
CA GLN A 9 -4.11 -6.22 18.69
C GLN A 9 -3.22 -7.20 17.91
N GLY A 10 -3.72 -8.39 17.60
CA GLY A 10 -2.96 -9.39 16.83
C GLY A 10 -2.68 -8.97 15.38
N LYS A 11 -3.41 -7.99 14.84
CA LYS A 11 -3.13 -7.42 13.51
C LYS A 11 -2.02 -6.38 13.58
N LEU A 12 -2.06 -5.53 14.60
CA LEU A 12 -0.99 -4.57 14.87
C LEU A 12 0.35 -5.28 15.05
N GLU A 13 0.39 -6.40 15.77
CA GLU A 13 1.62 -7.19 15.95
C GLU A 13 2.23 -7.66 14.62
N LYS A 14 1.42 -8.17 13.71
CA LYS A 14 1.90 -8.58 12.37
C LYS A 14 2.38 -7.40 11.54
N TRP A 15 1.72 -6.24 11.68
CA TRP A 15 2.14 -5.03 10.99
C TRP A 15 3.43 -4.47 11.58
N GLU A 16 3.62 -4.56 12.89
CA GLU A 16 4.86 -4.14 13.55
C GLU A 16 6.08 -4.90 13.03
N GLU A 17 5.91 -6.18 12.70
CA GLU A 17 6.97 -7.02 12.13
C GLU A 17 7.27 -6.69 10.67
N SER A 18 6.26 -6.26 9.90
CA SER A 18 6.34 -6.16 8.43
C SER A 18 6.39 -4.73 7.88
N PHE A 19 6.09 -3.71 8.69
CA PHE A 19 6.00 -2.32 8.25
C PHE A 19 7.31 -1.74 7.73
N VAL A 20 8.43 -2.06 8.41
CA VAL A 20 9.77 -1.60 8.02
C VAL A 20 10.58 -2.79 7.51
N PRO A 21 10.96 -2.79 6.23
CA PRO A 21 11.76 -3.87 5.66
C PRO A 21 13.13 -4.04 6.35
N GLU A 22 13.73 -5.21 6.17
CA GLU A 22 14.99 -5.57 6.85
C GLU A 22 16.20 -4.76 6.36
N LYS A 23 16.17 -4.32 5.10
CA LYS A 23 17.19 -3.46 4.49
C LYS A 23 16.61 -2.09 4.25
N ASP A 24 17.39 -1.06 4.56
CA ASP A 24 17.04 0.31 4.25
C ASP A 24 17.37 0.59 2.77
N LEU A 25 16.44 1.23 2.08
CA LEU A 25 16.56 1.58 0.66
C LEU A 25 16.66 3.10 0.51
N PHE A 26 17.63 3.55 -0.27
CA PHE A 26 17.78 4.95 -0.65
C PHE A 26 17.84 5.09 -2.18
N PHE A 27 17.06 6.02 -2.70
CA PHE A 27 16.94 6.29 -4.14
C PHE A 27 17.72 7.55 -4.46
N LEU A 28 18.61 7.49 -5.44
CA LEU A 28 19.52 8.59 -5.80
C LEU A 28 19.39 8.95 -7.28
N ARG A 29 19.53 10.25 -7.57
CA ARG A 29 19.72 10.79 -8.91
C ARG A 29 21.22 10.88 -9.20
N ASP A 30 21.58 11.13 -10.45
CA ASP A 30 22.99 11.28 -10.84
C ASP A 30 23.70 12.43 -10.08
N GLU A 31 22.99 13.52 -9.78
CA GLU A 31 23.54 14.64 -8.99
C GLU A 31 23.84 14.27 -7.53
N ASP A 32 23.15 13.26 -6.99
CA ASP A 32 23.31 12.79 -5.61
C ASP A 32 24.47 11.78 -5.46
N TYR A 33 25.14 11.41 -6.56
CA TYR A 33 26.17 10.35 -6.59
C TYR A 33 27.35 10.60 -5.64
N HIS A 34 27.62 11.87 -5.32
CA HIS A 34 28.67 12.26 -4.39
C HIS A 34 28.47 11.65 -2.97
N LEU A 35 27.25 11.26 -2.60
CA LEU A 35 26.93 10.61 -1.32
C LEU A 35 27.27 9.12 -1.29
N VAL A 36 27.47 8.48 -2.45
CA VAL A 36 27.73 7.03 -2.54
C VAL A 36 28.95 6.62 -1.70
N LYS A 37 30.00 7.46 -1.71
CA LYS A 37 31.23 7.21 -0.94
C LYS A 37 31.00 7.18 0.58
N GLU A 38 29.97 7.88 1.07
CA GLU A 38 29.70 8.00 2.51
C GLU A 38 29.12 6.70 3.08
N PHE A 39 28.47 5.87 2.26
CA PHE A 39 27.97 4.55 2.67
C PHE A 39 29.08 3.51 2.90
N GLY A 40 30.29 3.78 2.39
CA GLY A 40 31.42 2.87 2.47
C GLY A 40 31.19 1.54 1.74
N ILE A 41 31.98 0.52 2.10
CA ILE A 41 31.97 -0.78 1.42
C ILE A 41 30.77 -1.67 1.80
N ASN A 42 30.04 -1.34 2.87
CA ASN A 42 28.96 -2.17 3.40
C ASN A 42 27.59 -1.76 2.81
N CYS A 43 27.55 -1.60 1.49
CA CYS A 43 26.34 -1.27 0.75
C CYS A 43 26.30 -2.03 -0.58
N LEU A 44 25.10 -2.22 -1.13
CA LEU A 44 24.92 -2.63 -2.52
C LEU A 44 24.42 -1.44 -3.32
N LEU A 45 24.99 -1.26 -4.50
CA LEU A 45 24.63 -0.22 -5.45
C LEU A 45 24.02 -0.87 -6.67
N PHE A 46 22.75 -0.57 -6.93
CA PHE A 46 22.04 -1.08 -8.10
C PHE A 46 21.75 0.08 -9.05
N SER A 47 21.84 -0.17 -10.35
CA SER A 47 21.11 0.65 -11.30
C SER A 47 19.61 0.50 -11.06
N LYS A 48 18.82 1.54 -11.35
CA LYS A 48 17.36 1.44 -11.26
C LYS A 48 16.81 0.26 -12.07
N GLU A 49 17.34 0.02 -13.27
CA GLU A 49 16.86 -1.07 -14.13
C GLU A 49 17.08 -2.45 -13.51
N GLU A 50 18.28 -2.70 -12.97
CA GLU A 50 18.62 -3.95 -12.30
C GLU A 50 17.79 -4.13 -11.02
N PHE A 51 17.69 -3.09 -10.19
CA PHE A 51 16.92 -3.11 -8.95
C PHE A 51 15.45 -3.51 -9.18
N MET A 52 14.84 -2.96 -10.23
CA MET A 52 13.43 -3.22 -10.58
C MET A 52 13.18 -4.64 -11.10
N LYS A 53 14.23 -5.42 -11.36
CA LYS A 53 14.18 -6.83 -11.77
C LYS A 53 14.68 -7.78 -10.67
N HIS A 54 15.22 -7.25 -9.57
CA HIS A 54 15.85 -8.06 -8.52
C HIS A 54 14.82 -8.84 -7.69
N PRO A 55 14.86 -10.19 -7.64
CA PRO A 55 13.79 -11.01 -7.04
C PRO A 55 13.37 -10.59 -5.62
N THR A 56 14.34 -10.31 -4.76
CA THR A 56 14.08 -9.87 -3.37
C THR A 56 13.45 -8.48 -3.29
N TYR A 57 13.91 -7.54 -4.10
CA TYR A 57 13.45 -6.15 -4.06
C TYR A 57 12.27 -5.92 -5.01
N THR A 58 11.85 -6.92 -5.77
CA THR A 58 10.56 -6.90 -6.47
C THR A 58 9.43 -7.44 -5.61
N ALA A 59 9.73 -8.02 -4.44
CA ALA A 59 8.74 -8.49 -3.49
C ALA A 59 7.77 -7.36 -3.09
N VAL A 60 6.48 -7.70 -3.01
CA VAL A 60 5.42 -6.71 -2.77
C VAL A 60 5.55 -5.97 -1.45
N SER A 61 6.18 -6.59 -0.44
CA SER A 61 6.48 -5.97 0.84
C SER A 61 7.39 -4.75 0.68
N TYR A 62 8.57 -4.92 0.08
CA TYR A 62 9.48 -3.81 -0.20
C TYR A 62 8.82 -2.75 -1.09
N ARG A 63 8.15 -3.19 -2.17
CA ARG A 63 7.48 -2.29 -3.10
C ARG A 63 6.45 -1.43 -2.38
N SER A 64 5.65 -2.01 -1.49
CA SER A 64 4.58 -1.35 -0.72
C SER A 64 5.09 -0.39 0.34
N CYS A 65 6.09 -0.79 1.12
CA CYS A 65 6.68 0.06 2.15
C CYS A 65 7.26 1.35 1.54
N TYR A 66 8.00 1.22 0.44
CA TYR A 66 8.69 2.35 -0.18
C TYR A 66 7.96 2.93 -1.39
N LYS A 67 6.81 2.40 -1.83
CA LYS A 67 6.00 2.92 -2.95
C LYS A 67 6.77 3.19 -4.26
N TYR A 68 7.82 2.44 -4.57
CA TYR A 68 8.66 2.70 -5.77
C TYR A 68 8.13 2.09 -7.07
N TRP A 69 6.86 1.64 -7.13
CA TRP A 69 6.23 1.40 -8.45
C TRP A 69 5.98 2.68 -9.24
N THR A 70 5.89 3.83 -8.56
CA THR A 70 5.81 5.17 -9.18
C THR A 70 7.14 5.93 -9.08
N LEU A 71 8.27 5.23 -9.03
CA LEU A 71 9.58 5.86 -8.91
C LEU A 71 9.89 6.72 -10.14
N SER A 72 10.24 7.98 -9.91
CA SER A 72 10.50 8.97 -10.95
C SER A 72 11.61 8.53 -11.91
N LYS A 73 11.55 9.01 -13.16
CA LYS A 73 12.47 8.63 -14.26
C LYS A 73 13.90 9.15 -14.05
N ASP A 74 14.06 10.21 -13.28
CA ASP A 74 15.35 10.82 -12.91
C ASP A 74 16.15 10.04 -11.86
N ILE A 75 15.52 9.07 -11.18
CA ILE A 75 16.23 8.15 -10.30
C ILE A 75 17.03 7.17 -11.15
N THR A 76 18.34 7.12 -10.91
CA THR A 76 19.28 6.29 -11.67
C THR A 76 19.88 5.17 -10.84
N MET A 77 19.97 5.36 -9.51
CA MET A 77 20.62 4.42 -8.59
C MET A 77 19.75 4.11 -7.38
N VAL A 78 19.85 2.88 -6.89
CA VAL A 78 19.28 2.45 -5.61
C VAL A 78 20.38 1.89 -4.73
N VAL A 79 20.52 2.46 -3.54
CA VAL A 79 21.44 2.00 -2.50
C VAL A 79 20.68 1.11 -1.53
N VAL A 80 21.21 -0.08 -1.28
CA VAL A 80 20.68 -1.00 -0.28
C VAL A 80 21.65 -1.13 0.87
N LEU A 81 21.18 -0.82 2.08
CA LEU A 81 21.98 -0.86 3.30
C LEU A 81 21.49 -1.93 4.28
N PRO A 82 22.41 -2.65 4.93
CA PRO A 82 22.11 -3.27 6.22
C PRO A 82 21.67 -2.19 7.23
N HIS A 83 20.67 -2.50 8.05
CA HIS A 83 20.03 -1.54 8.95
C HIS A 83 20.99 -0.81 9.93
N ARG A 84 22.17 -1.37 10.19
CA ARG A 84 23.18 -0.77 11.09
C ARG A 84 24.04 0.30 10.44
N VAL A 85 24.04 0.42 9.10
CA VAL A 85 24.95 1.32 8.38
C VAL A 85 24.49 2.77 8.48
N PHE A 86 23.23 3.07 8.18
CA PHE A 86 22.73 4.45 8.23
C PHE A 86 22.95 5.12 9.62
N PRO A 87 22.67 4.46 10.76
CA PRO A 87 22.95 5.03 12.08
C PRO A 87 24.42 5.43 12.30
N SER A 88 25.37 4.74 11.66
CA SER A 88 26.81 5.02 11.78
C SER A 88 27.31 6.18 10.91
N LEU A 89 26.47 6.68 9.99
CA LEU A 89 26.81 7.84 9.18
C LEU A 89 26.86 9.11 10.02
N LYS A 90 27.66 10.08 9.55
CA LYS A 90 27.72 11.43 10.13
C LYS A 90 26.34 12.10 10.05
N ASP A 91 26.01 12.94 11.04
CA ASP A 91 24.71 13.60 11.12
C ASP A 91 24.39 14.44 9.88
N SER A 92 25.36 15.20 9.35
CA SER A 92 25.17 15.98 8.13
C SER A 92 24.79 15.09 6.93
N VAL A 93 25.48 13.97 6.76
CA VAL A 93 25.23 13.00 5.68
C VAL A 93 23.84 12.38 5.83
N LYS A 94 23.46 11.98 7.05
CA LYS A 94 22.11 11.46 7.33
C LYS A 94 21.05 12.48 6.93
N THR A 95 21.20 13.74 7.36
CA THR A 95 20.25 14.81 7.02
C THR A 95 20.15 15.02 5.51
N ASP A 96 21.27 15.04 4.79
CA ASP A 96 21.28 15.23 3.33
C ASP A 96 20.56 14.09 2.61
N ILE A 97 20.85 12.83 2.99
CA ILE A 97 20.17 11.65 2.45
C ILE A 97 18.66 11.73 2.70
N LEU A 98 18.23 12.05 3.93
CA LEU A 98 16.81 12.10 4.29
C LEU A 98 16.07 13.22 3.54
N LYS A 99 16.70 14.37 3.34
CA LYS A 99 16.15 15.45 2.52
C LYS A 99 15.96 15.02 1.07
N ILE A 100 16.94 14.34 0.48
CA ILE A 100 16.83 13.80 -0.89
C ILE A 100 15.67 12.80 -0.96
N GLN A 101 15.58 11.85 -0.02
CA GLN A 101 14.48 10.89 0.00
C GLN A 101 13.11 11.57 0.15
N GLN A 102 13.02 12.62 0.98
CA GLN A 102 11.80 13.40 1.16
C GLN A 102 11.39 14.12 -0.12
N GLN A 103 12.34 14.73 -0.84
CA GLN A 103 12.10 15.39 -2.12
C GLN A 103 11.62 14.41 -3.20
N ILE A 104 12.17 13.19 -3.21
CA ILE A 104 11.73 12.10 -4.11
C ILE A 104 10.37 11.52 -3.67
N GLY A 105 9.92 11.81 -2.44
CA GLY A 105 8.70 11.28 -1.84
C GLY A 105 8.82 9.81 -1.45
N ARG A 106 9.99 9.40 -0.92
CA ARG A 106 10.33 8.01 -0.57
C ARG A 106 10.99 7.93 0.82
N GLY A 107 11.25 6.72 1.31
CA GLY A 107 12.11 6.51 2.49
C GLY A 107 11.42 6.39 3.85
N LEU A 108 10.11 6.08 3.91
CA LEU A 108 9.35 5.99 5.19
C LEU A 108 9.50 7.25 6.06
N ILE A 109 9.27 8.40 5.42
CA ILE A 109 9.41 9.73 6.00
C ILE A 109 8.02 10.26 6.30
N PHE A 110 7.83 10.70 7.54
CA PHE A 110 6.54 11.17 8.06
C PHE A 110 6.71 12.57 8.60
N GLU A 111 5.70 13.42 8.40
CA GLU A 111 5.62 14.70 9.09
C GLU A 111 5.43 14.49 10.60
N THR A 112 5.86 15.46 11.40
CA THR A 112 5.80 15.35 12.88
C THR A 112 4.39 15.23 13.44
N HIS A 113 3.35 15.65 12.72
CA HIS A 113 1.96 15.52 13.17
C HIS A 113 1.57 14.04 13.43
N TYR A 114 2.19 13.08 12.73
CA TYR A 114 2.00 11.65 13.00
C TYR A 114 2.46 11.24 14.41
N PHE A 115 3.34 12.02 15.05
CA PHE A 115 3.96 11.71 16.34
C PHE A 115 3.42 12.56 17.50
N GLU A 116 2.62 13.58 17.22
CA GLU A 116 2.06 14.49 18.22
C GLU A 116 1.26 13.75 19.29
N GLY A 117 1.62 13.90 20.56
CA GLY A 117 0.94 13.26 21.71
C GLY A 117 1.33 11.80 21.98
N ILE A 118 2.00 11.13 21.04
CA ILE A 118 2.45 9.72 21.19
C ILE A 118 3.97 9.59 21.38
N LEU A 119 4.75 10.57 20.91
CA LEU A 119 6.21 10.56 21.05
C LEU A 119 6.66 11.00 22.45
N ARG A 120 7.29 10.08 23.18
CA ARG A 120 7.77 10.24 24.57
C ARG A 120 9.14 9.63 24.75
N GLU A 121 9.84 9.94 25.84
CA GLU A 121 11.07 9.24 26.20
C GLU A 121 10.80 7.76 26.51
N PRO A 122 11.73 6.83 26.19
CA PRO A 122 13.03 7.07 25.54
C PRO A 122 12.95 7.17 24.00
N ALA A 123 11.77 7.01 23.40
CA ALA A 123 11.60 6.94 21.95
C ALA A 123 11.98 8.26 21.24
N LYS A 124 11.70 9.40 21.87
CA LYS A 124 12.11 10.72 21.37
C LYS A 124 13.63 10.80 21.21
N SER A 125 14.40 10.44 22.22
CA SER A 125 15.86 10.39 22.12
C SER A 125 16.36 9.42 21.05
N LEU A 126 15.69 8.27 20.87
CA LEU A 126 16.03 7.30 19.83
C LEU A 126 15.78 7.82 18.41
N LEU A 127 14.74 8.65 18.23
CA LEU A 127 14.33 9.18 16.92
C LEU A 127 15.02 10.51 16.57
N ALA A 128 15.56 11.24 17.54
CA ALA A 128 16.24 12.52 17.31
C ALA A 128 17.27 12.51 16.15
N PRO A 129 18.11 11.46 15.96
CA PRO A 129 19.05 11.39 14.83
C PRO A 129 18.41 11.23 13.44
N TYR A 130 17.10 10.99 13.38
CA TYR A 130 16.29 10.80 12.16
C TYR A 130 15.31 11.95 11.93
N GLU A 131 15.33 12.97 12.80
CA GLU A 131 14.56 14.19 12.64
C GLU A 131 15.30 15.17 11.73
N PHE A 132 14.58 15.83 10.84
CA PHE A 132 15.14 16.87 9.98
C PHE A 132 14.06 17.86 9.53
N VAL A 133 14.51 19.04 9.08
CA VAL A 133 13.64 20.07 8.51
C VAL A 133 13.86 20.15 7.01
N SER A 134 12.77 20.17 6.25
CA SER A 134 12.76 20.38 4.80
C SER A 134 11.53 21.22 4.44
N ASN A 135 11.67 22.20 3.54
CA ASN A 135 10.56 23.08 3.11
C ASN A 135 9.72 23.67 4.27
N ASN A 136 10.38 24.09 5.35
CA ASN A 136 9.75 24.63 6.57
C ASN A 136 8.84 23.66 7.35
N LEU A 137 8.88 22.38 7.02
CA LEU A 137 8.20 21.31 7.75
C LEU A 137 9.21 20.40 8.44
N GLN A 138 8.81 19.87 9.60
CA GLN A 138 9.62 18.92 10.35
C GLN A 138 9.18 17.49 10.02
N TYR A 139 10.16 16.64 9.78
CA TYR A 139 9.97 15.25 9.39
C TYR A 139 10.75 14.32 10.31
N ILE A 140 10.27 13.09 10.43
CA ILE A 140 10.94 11.98 11.08
C ILE A 140 10.99 10.80 10.10
N ALA A 141 12.19 10.29 9.85
CA ALA A 141 12.38 9.08 9.06
C ALA A 141 12.37 7.83 9.96
N ILE A 142 11.63 6.80 9.54
CA ILE A 142 11.62 5.51 10.24
C ILE A 142 12.43 4.48 9.45
N GLN A 143 13.56 4.08 10.04
CA GLN A 143 14.44 3.05 9.49
C GLN A 143 14.47 1.81 10.38
N LYS A 144 14.98 0.70 9.84
CA LYS A 144 14.86 -0.61 10.50
C LYS A 144 15.54 -0.65 11.87
N GLU A 145 16.71 -0.05 12.03
CA GLU A 145 17.43 -0.06 13.31
C GLU A 145 16.65 0.65 14.43
N VAL A 146 16.14 1.86 14.15
CA VAL A 146 15.38 2.62 15.15
C VAL A 146 14.01 2.00 15.38
N TRP A 147 13.37 1.48 14.32
CA TRP A 147 12.12 0.74 14.44
C TRP A 147 12.24 -0.45 15.39
N ASN A 148 13.34 -1.19 15.34
CA ASN A 148 13.55 -2.33 16.24
C ASN A 148 13.71 -1.92 17.72
N LYS A 149 14.06 -0.66 18.01
CA LYS A 149 14.34 -0.16 19.37
C LYS A 149 13.19 0.62 20.01
N ILE A 150 12.34 1.25 19.22
CA ILE A 150 11.24 2.04 19.78
C ILE A 150 10.19 1.15 20.47
N PRO A 151 9.48 1.67 21.50
CA PRO A 151 8.48 0.90 22.24
C PRO A 151 7.34 0.41 21.34
N LYS A 152 6.81 -0.78 21.68
CA LYS A 152 5.66 -1.38 20.98
C LYS A 152 4.45 -0.46 20.93
N SER A 153 4.15 0.24 22.02
CA SER A 153 3.05 1.22 22.08
C SER A 153 3.18 2.31 21.02
N LEU A 154 4.38 2.89 20.84
CA LEU A 154 4.62 3.91 19.82
C LEU A 154 4.43 3.35 18.40
N LYS A 155 4.88 2.10 18.15
CA LYS A 155 4.66 1.44 16.85
C LYS A 155 3.18 1.28 16.56
N SER A 156 2.45 0.69 17.51
CA SER A 156 0.99 0.49 17.42
C SER A 156 0.26 1.82 17.17
N ASP A 157 0.58 2.87 17.93
CA ASP A 157 -0.06 4.18 17.79
C ASP A 157 0.23 4.83 16.43
N LEU A 158 1.48 4.77 15.97
CA LEU A 158 1.87 5.28 14.65
C LEU A 158 1.16 4.53 13.52
N LEU A 159 1.15 3.19 13.58
CA LEU A 159 0.47 2.35 12.58
C LEU A 159 -1.04 2.62 12.55
N ASN A 160 -1.67 2.84 13.70
CA ASN A 160 -3.08 3.23 13.77
C ASN A 160 -3.33 4.57 13.08
N ARG A 161 -2.45 5.57 13.27
CA ARG A 161 -2.56 6.87 12.60
C ARG A 161 -2.38 6.76 11.09
N ILE A 162 -1.39 5.98 10.65
CA ILE A 162 -1.19 5.74 9.22
C ILE A 162 -2.41 5.03 8.63
N ALA A 163 -2.91 3.97 9.28
CA ALA A 163 -4.11 3.27 8.82
C ALA A 163 -5.32 4.21 8.74
N PHE A 164 -5.43 5.11 9.71
CA PHE A 164 -6.48 6.11 9.74
C PHE A 164 -6.50 7.00 8.49
N ASP A 165 -5.34 7.43 7.98
CA ASP A 165 -5.28 8.24 6.77
C ASP A 165 -5.59 7.47 5.49
N TYR A 166 -5.33 6.15 5.48
CA TYR A 166 -5.69 5.28 4.37
C TYR A 166 -7.18 4.87 4.40
N ASP A 167 -7.80 4.89 5.57
CA ASP A 167 -9.21 4.63 5.81
C ASP A 167 -10.01 5.93 5.68
N THR A 168 -10.07 6.46 4.46
CA THR A 168 -11.01 7.54 4.15
C THR A 168 -12.42 6.97 4.33
N PRO A 169 -13.21 7.52 5.28
CA PRO A 169 -14.57 7.05 5.47
C PRO A 169 -15.41 7.50 4.27
N GLY A 170 -16.22 6.58 3.76
CA GLY A 170 -17.15 6.90 2.70
C GLY A 170 -18.19 7.96 3.10
N ILE A 171 -18.79 8.59 2.11
CA ILE A 171 -19.96 9.47 2.28
C ILE A 171 -21.18 8.63 2.67
N TYR A 172 -21.23 7.39 2.18
CA TYR A 172 -22.32 6.45 2.43
C TYR A 172 -21.95 5.49 3.57
N ASP A 173 -22.95 5.08 4.35
CA ASP A 173 -22.76 4.04 5.36
C ASP A 173 -22.32 2.72 4.68
N PRO A 174 -21.30 2.03 5.19
CA PRO A 174 -20.83 0.80 4.57
C PRO A 174 -21.90 -0.27 4.69
N TYR A 175 -22.31 -0.84 3.55
CA TYR A 175 -23.19 -2.00 3.51
C TYR A 175 -22.42 -3.25 3.97
N VAL A 176 -22.85 -3.94 5.02
CA VAL A 176 -22.24 -5.20 5.45
C VAL A 176 -23.17 -6.34 5.08
N PRO A 177 -22.87 -7.13 4.03
CA PRO A 177 -23.69 -8.28 3.68
C PRO A 177 -23.55 -9.36 4.77
N THR A 178 -24.66 -9.79 5.36
CA THR A 178 -24.70 -10.76 6.46
C THR A 178 -24.52 -12.21 6.00
N GLU A 179 -24.85 -12.53 4.74
CA GLU A 179 -24.80 -13.88 4.17
C GLU A 179 -24.03 -13.87 2.84
N SER A 180 -22.76 -13.47 2.88
CA SER A 180 -21.89 -13.39 1.71
C SER A 180 -20.50 -13.92 2.01
N VAL A 181 -19.83 -14.45 0.99
CA VAL A 181 -18.38 -14.79 1.01
C VAL A 181 -17.51 -13.60 1.41
N THR A 182 -18.02 -12.37 1.29
CA THR A 182 -17.34 -11.13 1.69
C THR A 182 -17.50 -10.78 3.16
N SER A 183 -18.45 -11.38 3.89
CA SER A 183 -18.85 -10.95 5.24
C SER A 183 -17.69 -10.91 6.25
N THR A 184 -16.77 -11.87 6.17
CA THR A 184 -15.57 -11.94 7.04
C THR A 184 -14.51 -10.88 6.69
N TYR A 185 -14.55 -10.33 5.49
CA TYR A 185 -13.51 -9.42 4.97
C TYR A 185 -13.95 -7.96 4.92
N VAL A 186 -15.25 -7.69 4.78
CA VAL A 186 -15.77 -6.32 4.74
C VAL A 186 -15.41 -5.57 6.02
N ASN A 187 -14.91 -4.35 5.85
CA ASN A 187 -14.47 -3.47 6.92
C ASN A 187 -13.35 -4.11 7.76
N THR A 188 -12.42 -4.79 7.10
CA THR A 188 -11.22 -5.34 7.74
C THR A 188 -9.97 -5.01 6.94
N TYR A 189 -8.84 -4.94 7.64
CA TYR A 189 -7.54 -4.81 7.01
C TYR A 189 -6.89 -6.17 6.71
N PRO A 190 -6.09 -6.30 5.65
CA PRO A 190 -5.19 -7.45 5.47
C PRO A 190 -4.11 -7.53 6.56
N ASN A 191 -3.56 -8.73 6.77
CA ASN A 191 -2.44 -8.94 7.70
C ASN A 191 -1.07 -8.61 7.08
N GLN A 192 -0.97 -8.56 5.75
CA GLN A 192 0.28 -8.41 5.00
C GLN A 192 0.04 -7.63 3.70
N HIS A 193 1.12 -7.10 3.12
CA HIS A 193 1.09 -6.52 1.77
C HIS A 193 0.80 -7.59 0.71
N GLY A 194 0.23 -7.20 -0.44
CA GLY A 194 0.08 -8.10 -1.59
C GLY A 194 -1.32 -8.10 -2.18
N SER A 195 -2.31 -8.42 -1.34
CA SER A 195 -3.72 -8.35 -1.70
C SER A 195 -4.02 -7.02 -2.39
N ASN A 196 -4.73 -7.03 -3.52
CA ASN A 196 -5.05 -5.85 -4.32
C ASN A 196 -6.49 -5.92 -4.86
N CYS A 197 -6.93 -4.89 -5.58
CA CYS A 197 -8.29 -4.83 -6.15
C CYS A 197 -8.64 -6.05 -7.03
N LEU A 198 -7.66 -6.52 -7.81
CA LEU A 198 -7.83 -7.66 -8.72
C LEU A 198 -8.03 -8.96 -7.94
N SER A 199 -7.22 -9.21 -6.92
CA SER A 199 -7.36 -10.41 -6.10
C SER A 199 -8.64 -10.40 -5.26
N SER A 200 -9.03 -9.24 -4.74
CA SER A 200 -10.32 -9.05 -4.06
C SER A 200 -11.52 -9.32 -4.97
N THR A 201 -11.50 -8.84 -6.20
CA THR A 201 -12.59 -9.03 -7.16
C THR A 201 -12.68 -10.49 -7.61
N LEU A 202 -11.54 -11.10 -7.95
CA LEU A 202 -11.47 -12.50 -8.37
C LEU A 202 -11.87 -13.44 -7.23
N PHE A 203 -11.47 -13.15 -6.00
CA PHE A 203 -11.86 -13.89 -4.81
C PHE A 203 -13.39 -14.01 -4.69
N VAL A 204 -14.13 -12.91 -4.83
CA VAL A 204 -15.59 -12.93 -4.70
C VAL A 204 -16.20 -13.74 -5.82
N ALA A 205 -15.83 -13.45 -7.07
CA ALA A 205 -16.37 -14.15 -8.24
C ALA A 205 -16.11 -15.66 -8.18
N ALA A 206 -14.89 -16.08 -7.83
CA ALA A 206 -14.51 -17.48 -7.74
C ALA A 206 -15.15 -18.20 -6.54
N SER A 207 -15.25 -17.53 -5.39
CA SER A 207 -15.87 -18.14 -4.19
C SER A 207 -17.37 -18.35 -4.37
N LEU A 208 -18.06 -17.42 -5.05
CA LEU A 208 -19.47 -17.58 -5.39
C LEU A 208 -19.68 -18.74 -6.37
N GLU A 209 -18.85 -18.86 -7.41
CA GLU A 209 -18.92 -19.98 -8.36
C GLU A 209 -18.66 -21.33 -7.69
N ALA A 210 -17.67 -21.39 -6.80
CA ALA A 210 -17.31 -22.62 -6.11
C ALA A 210 -18.30 -23.02 -4.99
N GLY A 211 -19.16 -22.10 -4.54
CA GLY A 211 -20.04 -22.30 -3.39
C GLY A 211 -19.30 -22.39 -2.04
N VAL A 212 -18.00 -22.06 -2.01
CA VAL A 212 -17.15 -22.09 -0.81
C VAL A 212 -16.20 -20.90 -0.80
N THR A 213 -15.79 -20.45 0.38
CA THR A 213 -14.84 -19.33 0.52
C THR A 213 -13.42 -19.76 0.13
N LEU A 214 -12.84 -19.12 -0.89
CA LEU A 214 -11.48 -19.39 -1.36
C LEU A 214 -10.46 -18.40 -0.78
N ASP A 215 -10.23 -18.48 0.54
CA ASP A 215 -9.44 -17.52 1.34
C ASP A 215 -8.00 -17.27 0.88
N TRP A 216 -7.40 -18.17 0.10
CA TRP A 216 -6.06 -17.98 -0.41
C TRP A 216 -6.02 -16.89 -1.50
N LEU A 217 -7.07 -16.80 -2.34
CA LEU A 217 -7.12 -15.86 -3.46
C LEU A 217 -7.04 -14.40 -3.01
N ILE A 218 -7.80 -14.02 -1.97
CA ILE A 218 -7.86 -12.63 -1.51
C ILE A 218 -6.52 -12.12 -0.97
N ARG A 219 -5.59 -13.02 -0.64
CA ARG A 219 -4.26 -12.70 -0.08
C ARG A 219 -3.19 -12.55 -1.15
N GLU A 220 -3.48 -12.98 -2.38
CA GLU A 220 -2.53 -12.95 -3.49
C GLU A 220 -2.37 -11.56 -4.08
N TRP A 221 -1.20 -11.34 -4.67
CA TRP A 221 -0.96 -10.20 -5.54
C TRP A 221 -1.24 -10.60 -7.00
N VAL A 222 -2.44 -10.29 -7.47
CA VAL A 222 -2.89 -10.70 -8.81
C VAL A 222 -2.57 -9.61 -9.83
N HIS A 223 -2.00 -10.01 -10.98
CA HIS A 223 -1.71 -9.15 -12.12
C HIS A 223 -2.86 -9.13 -13.15
N PRO A 224 -2.97 -8.09 -14.00
CA PRO A 224 -4.05 -7.95 -14.97
C PRO A 224 -4.30 -9.19 -15.86
N THR A 225 -3.25 -9.79 -16.41
CA THR A 225 -3.40 -11.01 -17.25
C THR A 225 -3.98 -12.18 -16.47
N THR A 226 -3.48 -12.43 -15.26
CA THR A 226 -3.99 -13.48 -14.37
C THR A 226 -5.45 -13.23 -13.99
N PHE A 227 -5.79 -11.97 -13.69
CA PHE A 227 -7.15 -11.56 -13.39
C PHE A 227 -8.10 -11.82 -14.56
N MET A 228 -7.74 -11.38 -15.77
CA MET A 228 -8.55 -11.58 -16.97
C MET A 228 -8.74 -13.06 -17.31
N ASN A 229 -7.69 -13.87 -17.20
CA ASN A 229 -7.78 -15.32 -17.36
C ASN A 229 -8.77 -15.93 -16.35
N GLY A 230 -8.69 -15.50 -15.09
CA GLY A 230 -9.57 -15.98 -14.03
C GLY A 230 -11.04 -15.66 -14.28
N ILE A 231 -11.40 -14.40 -14.56
CA ILE A 231 -12.81 -14.04 -14.81
C ILE A 231 -13.34 -14.65 -16.11
N THR A 232 -12.50 -14.81 -17.13
CA THR A 232 -12.87 -15.49 -18.38
C THR A 232 -13.17 -16.97 -18.14
N GLN A 233 -12.35 -17.65 -17.33
CA GLN A 233 -12.57 -19.04 -16.95
C GLN A 233 -13.88 -19.23 -16.18
N LEU A 234 -14.28 -18.24 -15.38
CA LEU A 234 -15.56 -18.22 -14.66
C LEU A 234 -16.77 -17.92 -15.57
N GLY A 235 -16.53 -17.58 -16.84
CA GLY A 235 -17.55 -17.32 -17.86
C GLY A 235 -17.92 -15.85 -18.05
N TYR A 236 -17.24 -14.92 -17.36
CA TYR A 236 -17.51 -13.49 -17.52
C TYR A 236 -17.08 -12.98 -18.89
N LYS A 237 -17.93 -12.16 -19.51
CA LYS A 237 -17.69 -11.48 -20.78
C LYS A 237 -18.00 -10.00 -20.65
N GLU A 238 -17.28 -9.19 -21.41
CA GLU A 238 -17.55 -7.77 -21.48
C GLU A 238 -18.93 -7.52 -22.11
N VAL A 239 -19.74 -6.67 -21.49
CA VAL A 239 -21.06 -6.27 -21.98
C VAL A 239 -21.14 -4.75 -22.11
N PRO A 240 -21.94 -4.21 -23.05
CA PRO A 240 -22.14 -2.78 -23.14
C PRO A 240 -22.72 -2.22 -21.83
N LEU A 241 -22.13 -1.12 -21.34
CA LEU A 241 -22.70 -0.37 -20.23
C LEU A 241 -24.00 0.30 -20.70
N SER A 242 -25.15 -0.28 -20.37
CA SER A 242 -26.42 0.44 -20.49
C SER A 242 -26.56 1.38 -19.30
N LYS A 243 -27.11 2.59 -19.54
CA LYS A 243 -27.13 3.69 -18.55
C LYS A 243 -27.82 3.35 -17.22
N ASP A 244 -28.57 2.26 -17.13
CA ASP A 244 -29.46 1.98 -16.00
C ASP A 244 -29.37 0.57 -15.39
N ALA A 245 -28.41 -0.29 -15.76
CA ALA A 245 -28.44 -1.66 -15.25
C ALA A 245 -27.06 -2.30 -14.99
N MET A 246 -26.46 -1.90 -13.87
CA MET A 246 -25.52 -2.77 -13.15
C MET A 246 -26.32 -3.76 -12.31
N PHE A 247 -26.07 -5.05 -12.50
CA PHE A 247 -26.76 -6.11 -11.79
C PHE A 247 -25.83 -6.74 -10.74
N PRO A 248 -26.38 -7.25 -9.62
CA PRO A 248 -25.61 -8.05 -8.69
C PRO A 248 -24.73 -9.07 -9.42
N HIS A 249 -23.49 -9.21 -8.96
CA HIS A 249 -22.44 -10.05 -9.53
C HIS A 249 -21.76 -9.51 -10.80
N ASP A 250 -22.10 -8.32 -11.28
CA ASP A 250 -21.28 -7.66 -12.28
C ASP A 250 -19.88 -7.34 -11.74
N ILE A 251 -18.88 -7.46 -12.60
CA ILE A 251 -17.53 -6.98 -12.34
C ILE A 251 -17.32 -5.68 -13.10
N ILE A 252 -16.87 -4.65 -12.40
CA ILE A 252 -16.46 -3.40 -13.04
C ILE A 252 -14.94 -3.35 -13.10
N ILE A 253 -14.43 -2.95 -14.25
CA ILE A 253 -13.01 -2.73 -14.50
C ILE A 253 -12.82 -1.32 -15.02
N TRP A 254 -11.93 -0.55 -14.38
CA TRP A 254 -11.46 0.73 -14.88
C TRP A 254 -10.17 0.54 -15.67
N LYS A 255 -10.13 1.09 -16.88
CA LYS A 255 -8.96 1.03 -17.76
C LYS A 255 -8.46 2.43 -18.11
N ASP A 256 -7.14 2.58 -18.23
CA ASP A 256 -6.52 3.78 -18.79
C ASP A 256 -6.64 3.85 -20.32
N ASP A 257 -6.14 4.94 -20.90
CA ASP A 257 -6.16 5.18 -22.34
C ASP A 257 -5.37 4.12 -23.13
N GLN A 258 -4.42 3.44 -22.48
CA GLN A 258 -3.65 2.33 -23.02
C GLN A 258 -4.37 0.98 -22.84
N LYS A 259 -5.61 0.99 -22.33
CA LYS A 259 -6.46 -0.17 -22.04
C LYS A 259 -5.90 -1.08 -20.94
N LEU A 260 -4.96 -0.59 -20.12
CA LEU A 260 -4.44 -1.32 -18.97
C LEU A 260 -5.41 -1.21 -17.81
N ILE A 261 -5.57 -2.30 -17.07
CA ILE A 261 -6.45 -2.34 -15.90
C ILE A 261 -5.79 -1.55 -14.77
N VAL A 262 -6.49 -0.51 -14.31
CA VAL A 262 -6.08 0.32 -13.17
C VAL A 262 -6.77 -0.15 -11.89
N HIS A 263 -8.07 -0.50 -12.00
CA HIS A 263 -8.86 -0.93 -10.86
C HIS A 263 -9.94 -1.93 -11.26
N ALA A 264 -10.38 -2.74 -10.31
CA ALA A 264 -11.54 -3.61 -10.47
C ALA A 264 -12.32 -3.74 -9.16
N SER A 265 -13.63 -3.95 -9.27
CA SER A 265 -14.50 -4.12 -8.11
C SER A 265 -15.69 -5.02 -8.44
N PHE A 266 -16.20 -5.73 -7.44
CA PHE A 266 -17.29 -6.70 -7.60
C PHE A 266 -18.62 -6.12 -7.07
N HIS A 267 -19.65 -6.05 -7.91
CA HIS A 267 -20.96 -5.55 -7.52
C HIS A 267 -21.68 -6.55 -6.62
N ILE A 268 -21.93 -6.17 -5.37
CA ILE A 268 -22.68 -6.99 -4.42
C ILE A 268 -24.18 -6.82 -4.67
N LYS A 269 -24.71 -5.63 -4.39
CA LYS A 269 -26.13 -5.28 -4.48
C LYS A 269 -26.33 -3.79 -4.26
N GLN A 270 -27.44 -3.22 -4.72
CA GLN A 270 -27.89 -1.85 -4.36
C GLN A 270 -26.78 -0.79 -4.52
N GLN A 271 -26.01 -0.87 -5.62
CA GLN A 271 -24.89 0.04 -5.92
C GLN A 271 -23.68 -0.09 -4.98
N TYR A 272 -23.62 -1.11 -4.13
CA TYR A 272 -22.46 -1.40 -3.28
C TYR A 272 -21.55 -2.46 -3.88
N PHE A 273 -20.26 -2.19 -3.79
CA PHE A 273 -19.21 -2.98 -4.37
C PHE A 273 -18.23 -3.48 -3.32
N PHE A 274 -17.79 -4.73 -3.43
CA PHE A 274 -16.66 -5.21 -2.66
C PHE A 274 -15.37 -4.67 -3.27
N ASN A 275 -14.62 -3.90 -2.49
CA ASN A 275 -13.53 -3.08 -2.97
C ASN A 275 -12.30 -3.13 -2.07
N LYS A 276 -11.15 -2.95 -2.69
CA LYS A 276 -9.88 -2.66 -2.03
C LYS A 276 -9.03 -1.75 -2.90
N ASN A 277 -8.64 -0.61 -2.33
CA ASN A 277 -7.82 0.36 -3.03
C ASN A 277 -6.34 0.01 -2.87
N GLY A 278 -5.65 -0.50 -3.89
CA GLY A 278 -4.19 -0.73 -3.83
C GLY A 278 -3.71 -1.91 -2.97
N GLN A 279 -2.38 -2.12 -2.97
CA GLN A 279 -1.75 -3.34 -2.42
C GLN A 279 -1.19 -3.24 -1.00
N SER A 280 -1.25 -2.07 -0.35
CA SER A 280 -0.74 -1.92 1.01
C SER A 280 -1.65 -2.63 2.01
N PHE A 281 -1.09 -3.04 3.15
CA PHE A 281 -1.93 -3.56 4.22
C PHE A 281 -2.78 -2.48 4.90
N PHE A 282 -2.36 -1.20 4.80
CA PHE A 282 -3.14 -0.07 5.28
C PHE A 282 -4.40 0.18 4.46
N ASN A 283 -4.52 -0.42 3.27
CA ASN A 283 -5.73 -0.31 2.49
C ASN A 283 -6.71 -1.43 2.92
N PRO A 284 -7.86 -1.10 3.51
CA PRO A 284 -8.81 -2.11 3.96
C PRO A 284 -9.59 -2.73 2.79
N TRP A 285 -10.14 -3.91 3.03
CA TRP A 285 -11.26 -4.43 2.26
C TRP A 285 -12.55 -3.83 2.81
N LYS A 286 -13.39 -3.29 1.94
CA LYS A 286 -14.62 -2.60 2.32
C LYS A 286 -15.70 -2.80 1.29
N THR A 287 -16.92 -2.45 1.67
CA THR A 287 -17.94 -2.07 0.70
C THR A 287 -17.87 -0.57 0.43
N VAL A 288 -18.02 -0.21 -0.83
CA VAL A 288 -18.05 1.17 -1.30
C VAL A 288 -19.23 1.36 -2.24
N HIS A 289 -19.82 2.55 -2.23
CA HIS A 289 -20.93 2.87 -3.11
C HIS A 289 -20.41 3.25 -4.50
N MET A 290 -21.18 3.00 -5.56
CA MET A 290 -20.78 3.28 -6.95
C MET A 290 -20.28 4.71 -7.14
N ARG A 291 -20.99 5.70 -6.60
CA ARG A 291 -20.60 7.12 -6.68
C ARG A 291 -19.19 7.38 -6.15
N GLU A 292 -18.76 6.67 -5.11
CA GLU A 292 -17.41 6.84 -4.54
C GLU A 292 -16.35 6.24 -5.48
N LEU A 293 -16.69 5.14 -6.16
CA LEU A 293 -15.83 4.58 -7.20
C LEU A 293 -15.78 5.48 -8.44
N GLU A 294 -16.91 6.07 -8.84
CA GLU A 294 -16.96 7.03 -9.95
C GLU A 294 -16.13 8.27 -9.65
N GLU A 295 -16.25 8.85 -8.45
CA GLU A 295 -15.45 10.01 -8.03
C GLU A 295 -13.95 9.68 -7.95
N GLN A 296 -13.59 8.49 -7.47
CA GLN A 296 -12.18 8.10 -7.31
C GLN A 296 -11.50 7.75 -8.65
N TRP A 297 -12.26 7.26 -9.62
CA TRP A 297 -11.74 6.70 -10.87
C TRP A 297 -12.32 7.39 -12.12
N ASP A 298 -12.80 8.63 -11.98
CA ASP A 298 -13.50 9.42 -13.00
C ASP A 298 -12.68 9.61 -14.29
N MET A 299 -11.36 9.67 -14.17
CA MET A 299 -10.41 9.82 -15.27
C MET A 299 -10.22 8.55 -16.11
N TYR A 300 -10.84 7.42 -15.75
CA TYR A 300 -10.67 6.13 -16.40
C TYR A 300 -11.95 5.62 -17.06
N THR A 301 -11.80 4.82 -18.11
CA THR A 301 -12.95 4.24 -18.81
C THR A 301 -13.49 3.02 -18.05
N ILE A 302 -14.80 2.99 -17.85
CA ILE A 302 -15.52 1.90 -17.16
C ILE A 302 -15.89 0.79 -18.14
N HIS A 303 -15.58 -0.45 -17.79
CA HIS A 303 -15.97 -1.66 -18.50
C HIS A 303 -16.72 -2.61 -17.56
N VAL A 304 -17.84 -3.18 -18.04
CA VAL A 304 -18.67 -4.11 -17.27
C VAL A 304 -18.48 -5.52 -17.80
N TYR A 305 -18.23 -6.46 -16.90
CA TYR A 305 -18.10 -7.88 -17.17
C TYR A 305 -19.22 -8.63 -16.45
N ARG A 306 -19.92 -9.48 -17.20
CA ARG A 306 -21.08 -10.24 -16.73
C ARG A 306 -21.02 -11.68 -17.25
N LYS A 307 -21.54 -12.60 -16.47
CA LYS A 307 -21.70 -14.01 -16.84
C LYS A 307 -23.01 -14.22 -17.62
#